data_AF-A0A009I0M5-F1
#
_entry.id   AF-A0A009I0M5-F1
#
_cell.length_a   1.000
_cell.length_b   1.000
_cell.length_c   1.000
_cell.angle_alpha   90.00
_cell.angle_beta   90.00
_cell.angle_gamma   90.00
#
_symmetry.space_group_name_H-M   'P 1'
#
loop_
_entity.id
_entity.type
_entity.pdbx_description
1 polymer ?
#
loop_
_entity_poly.entity_id
_entity_poly.type
_entity_poly.pdbx_seq_one_letter_code
_entity_poly.pdbx_strand_id
1 'polypeptide(L)'
;MKLTQGVCGLTLAVFLSACGGGGDGYYNQNSDSGSTTTPTTPSTDQELANSVLNSVKQEGKYLFGAYDLNNESLSKGYIDHALDTFAQGPLKLTLDIRKVDLTKYTDHYREKCFINSTTDYRACYVFKGEEIKSLLTGYNDWDFDITADDLKNIKLASDNISPNLQEYQSNTRIYIFENENKDKNFQDVTITGAFAYPFQQSWGLQQTKQKRFVLINSTTSDYKITTTTMVQDPQTGQPNEKEVTTGAMSVYKDNTSTDGDLYVIQGGSGFNVLINDNPNVPFAEPISFVVNSTPGNTNNATYRVRLGKNQVLNLPNITGIEGSRVENETPTTNLQKFNGSIYLEGQNIFTFKQDLNGSTLDFKHVINGVSIEGQSTNQNGVVSTILKSPFAQKFTF
;
A
#
# COMPACT_ATOMS: atom_id res chain seq x y z
N MET A 1 45.15 40.63 15.48
CA MET A 1 46.26 39.65 15.65
C MET A 1 45.71 38.25 15.44
N LYS A 2 46.53 37.29 15.01
CA LYS A 2 46.18 35.87 14.82
C LYS A 2 46.53 35.02 16.06
N LEU A 3 46.18 33.73 15.97
CA LEU A 3 46.49 32.57 16.81
C LEU A 3 45.50 32.28 17.96
N THR A 4 45.06 31.05 18.29
CA THR A 4 44.66 29.78 17.59
C THR A 4 44.91 28.57 18.52
N GLN A 5 44.13 27.47 18.37
CA GLN A 5 44.27 26.14 19.05
C GLN A 5 43.89 26.17 20.55
N GLY A 6 43.39 25.12 21.23
CA GLY A 6 42.98 23.73 20.91
C GLY A 6 42.68 22.97 22.25
N VAL A 7 42.12 21.75 22.34
CA VAL A 7 41.49 20.82 21.39
C VAL A 7 40.72 19.72 22.20
N CYS A 8 39.59 19.20 21.67
CA CYS A 8 38.82 17.99 22.10
C CYS A 8 38.25 17.84 23.53
N GLY A 9 36.94 17.54 23.58
CA GLY A 9 36.24 16.94 24.73
C GLY A 9 34.92 16.30 24.30
N LEU A 10 34.95 15.00 23.93
CA LEU A 10 33.76 14.21 23.59
C LEU A 10 33.05 13.73 24.86
N THR A 11 31.77 14.06 25.02
CA THR A 11 30.84 13.30 25.88
C THR A 11 29.50 13.15 25.20
N LEU A 12 29.26 11.96 24.63
CA LEU A 12 28.00 11.51 24.05
C LEU A 12 27.20 10.76 25.12
N ALA A 13 26.17 11.38 25.70
CA ALA A 13 25.09 10.75 26.48
C ALA A 13 24.06 11.82 26.88
N VAL A 14 22.76 11.56 27.05
CA VAL A 14 21.86 10.46 26.64
C VAL A 14 20.45 11.06 26.57
N PHE A 15 19.54 10.48 25.79
CA PHE A 15 18.12 10.88 25.73
C PHE A 15 17.43 10.85 27.10
N LEU A 16 16.64 11.88 27.40
CA LEU A 16 15.36 11.78 28.13
C LEU A 16 14.68 13.17 28.15
N SER A 17 13.70 13.39 27.27
CA SER A 17 12.74 14.47 27.40
C SER A 17 11.33 13.91 27.23
N ALA A 18 10.85 13.24 28.28
CA ALA A 18 9.42 13.15 28.50
C ALA A 18 8.89 14.57 28.76
N CYS A 19 7.92 15.00 27.98
CA CYS A 19 7.05 16.11 28.34
C CYS A 19 5.68 15.82 27.71
N GLY A 20 4.72 15.43 28.54
CA GLY A 20 3.36 15.16 28.09
C GLY A 20 2.59 16.45 27.86
N GLY A 21 1.57 16.37 26.99
CA GLY A 21 0.58 17.42 26.80
C GLY A 21 -0.80 16.79 26.67
N GLY A 22 -1.50 16.66 27.80
CA GLY A 22 -2.91 16.27 27.76
C GLY A 22 -3.76 17.43 27.23
N GLY A 23 -4.63 17.14 26.28
CA GLY A 23 -5.66 18.07 25.79
C GLY A 23 -6.88 17.26 25.36
N ASP A 24 -8.06 17.62 25.88
CA ASP A 24 -9.33 17.03 25.47
C ASP A 24 -9.68 17.45 24.03
N GLY A 25 -9.22 16.64 23.06
CA GLY A 25 -9.51 16.82 21.64
C GLY A 25 -10.66 15.92 21.16
N TYR A 26 -11.86 16.49 21.07
CA TYR A 26 -13.06 16.10 20.28
C TYR A 26 -13.56 14.63 20.14
N TYR A 27 -12.83 13.60 20.58
CA TYR A 27 -13.13 12.18 20.30
C TYR A 27 -13.24 11.30 21.55
N ASN A 28 -13.53 11.91 22.71
CA ASN A 28 -13.64 11.16 23.97
C ASN A 28 -15.11 10.74 24.24
N GLN A 29 -15.53 9.60 23.68
CA GLN A 29 -16.78 8.94 24.10
C GLN A 29 -16.51 8.04 25.32
N ASN A 30 -16.57 8.66 26.51
CA ASN A 30 -16.43 7.95 27.78
C ASN A 30 -17.50 6.85 27.95
N SER A 31 -17.08 5.73 28.53
CA SER A 31 -17.96 4.70 29.10
C SER A 31 -17.45 4.40 30.51
N ASP A 32 -18.12 4.94 31.53
CA ASP A 32 -17.75 4.75 32.93
C ASP A 32 -18.23 3.39 33.48
N SER A 33 -17.34 2.68 34.18
CA SER A 33 -17.55 2.15 35.55
C SER A 33 -16.61 0.99 35.89
N GLY A 34 -16.11 0.97 37.13
CA GLY A 34 -15.40 -0.20 37.70
C GLY A 34 -14.13 0.15 38.46
N SER A 35 -14.24 0.43 39.76
CA SER A 35 -13.07 0.65 40.62
C SER A 35 -12.41 -0.66 41.02
N THR A 36 -11.17 -0.88 40.56
CA THR A 36 -10.19 -1.77 41.21
C THR A 36 -8.84 -1.08 41.25
N THR A 37 -8.22 -1.03 42.43
CA THR A 37 -6.89 -0.43 42.65
C THR A 37 -5.77 -1.31 42.11
N THR A 38 -5.61 -1.32 40.79
CA THR A 38 -4.42 -1.79 40.08
C THR A 38 -3.33 -0.69 40.11
N PRO A 39 -2.04 -1.01 39.95
CA PRO A 39 -0.98 0.00 39.94
C PRO A 39 -1.26 1.07 38.88
N THR A 40 -1.27 2.34 39.29
CA THR A 40 -1.71 3.48 38.46
C THR A 40 -0.69 3.93 37.41
N THR A 41 0.38 3.16 37.21
CA THR A 41 1.38 3.38 36.15
C THR A 41 1.38 2.13 35.27
N PRO A 42 0.90 2.22 34.01
CA PRO A 42 1.04 1.11 33.07
C PRO A 42 2.53 0.76 32.87
N SER A 43 2.83 -0.49 32.51
CA SER A 43 4.20 -0.85 32.13
C SER A 43 4.60 -0.14 30.84
N THR A 44 5.91 0.06 30.62
CA THR A 44 6.44 0.62 29.37
C THR A 44 5.95 -0.14 28.13
N ASP A 45 5.78 -1.46 28.26
CA ASP A 45 5.29 -2.32 27.19
C ASP A 45 3.80 -2.09 26.91
N GLN A 46 3.00 -1.80 27.95
CA GLN A 46 1.60 -1.44 27.83
C GLN A 46 1.41 -0.01 27.28
N GLU A 47 2.27 0.94 27.66
CA GLU A 47 2.30 2.29 27.08
C GLU A 47 2.65 2.25 25.58
N LEU A 48 3.67 1.48 25.20
CA LEU A 48 4.03 1.23 23.80
C LEU A 48 2.88 0.56 23.03
N ALA A 49 2.27 -0.49 23.60
CA ALA A 49 1.17 -1.19 22.97
C ALA A 49 -0.07 -0.29 22.78
N ASN A 50 -0.39 0.55 23.76
CA ASN A 50 -1.44 1.58 23.65
C ASN A 50 -1.13 2.59 22.53
N SER A 51 0.10 3.11 22.50
CA SER A 51 0.54 4.09 21.50
C SER A 51 0.44 3.53 20.08
N VAL A 52 1.00 2.34 19.84
CA VAL A 52 0.93 1.68 18.53
C VAL A 52 -0.52 1.36 18.14
N LEU A 53 -1.32 0.81 19.06
CA LEU A 53 -2.73 0.50 18.76
C LEU A 53 -3.54 1.76 18.40
N ASN A 54 -3.31 2.88 19.08
CA ASN A 54 -3.99 4.14 18.77
C ASN A 54 -3.58 4.70 17.41
N SER A 55 -2.28 4.70 17.07
CA SER A 55 -1.83 5.07 15.72
C SER A 55 -2.40 4.13 14.65
N VAL A 56 -2.48 2.82 14.90
CA VAL A 56 -3.07 1.87 13.94
C VAL A 56 -4.57 2.06 13.78
N LYS A 57 -5.32 2.40 14.84
CA LYS A 57 -6.76 2.76 14.75
C LYS A 57 -7.00 4.06 14.00
N GLN A 58 -6.09 5.03 14.13
CA GLN A 58 -6.17 6.30 13.42
C GLN A 58 -5.85 6.12 11.93
N GLU A 59 -4.74 5.43 11.62
CA GLU A 59 -4.13 5.41 10.30
C GLU A 59 -4.50 4.21 9.41
N GLY A 60 -5.03 3.15 10.03
CA GLY A 60 -5.20 1.81 9.44
C GLY A 60 -6.54 1.17 9.79
N LYS A 61 -7.65 1.92 9.69
CA LYS A 61 -9.03 1.40 9.87
C LYS A 61 -9.32 0.20 8.95
N TYR A 62 -8.69 0.16 7.78
CA TYR A 62 -8.67 -0.96 6.84
C TYR A 62 -8.29 -2.29 7.50
N LEU A 63 -7.31 -2.29 8.41
CA LEU A 63 -6.86 -3.48 9.14
C LEU A 63 -7.96 -4.11 10.00
N PHE A 64 -8.92 -3.30 10.46
CA PHE A 64 -10.08 -3.75 11.21
C PHE A 64 -11.32 -3.96 10.32
N GLY A 65 -11.19 -3.86 9.00
CA GLY A 65 -12.30 -3.95 8.04
C GLY A 65 -13.17 -2.69 7.97
N ALA A 66 -12.80 -1.62 8.67
CA ALA A 66 -13.53 -0.36 8.72
C ALA A 66 -13.18 0.59 7.55
N TYR A 67 -13.11 0.01 6.35
CA TYR A 67 -12.82 0.71 5.09
C TYR A 67 -13.99 0.53 4.11
N ASP A 68 -14.31 1.61 3.39
CA ASP A 68 -15.25 1.62 2.27
C ASP A 68 -14.70 2.53 1.16
N LEU A 69 -14.58 1.99 -0.06
CA LEU A 69 -14.11 2.72 -1.24
C LEU A 69 -15.11 3.75 -1.76
N ASN A 70 -16.40 3.57 -1.45
CA ASN A 70 -17.51 4.39 -1.91
C ASN A 70 -18.00 5.41 -0.87
N ASN A 71 -17.39 5.43 0.32
CA ASN A 71 -17.74 6.36 1.39
C ASN A 71 -16.71 7.49 1.46
N GLU A 72 -17.04 8.60 0.80
CA GLU A 72 -16.24 9.82 0.83
C GLU A 72 -15.96 10.29 2.27
N SER A 73 -16.92 10.22 3.20
CA SER A 73 -16.75 10.76 4.56
C SER A 73 -15.72 10.02 5.44
N LEU A 74 -15.22 8.85 5.00
CA LEU A 74 -14.16 8.14 5.71
C LEU A 74 -12.79 8.75 5.40
N SER A 75 -12.29 9.55 6.35
CA SER A 75 -10.88 9.89 6.48
C SER A 75 -10.03 8.60 6.50
N LYS A 76 -9.09 8.51 5.54
CA LYS A 76 -8.12 7.43 5.37
C LYS A 76 -6.75 7.90 5.87
N GLY A 77 -6.02 7.01 6.51
CA GLY A 77 -4.64 7.24 6.95
C GLY A 77 -3.59 6.54 6.09
N TYR A 78 -2.31 6.60 6.49
CA TYR A 78 -1.22 6.11 5.62
C TYR A 78 -1.31 4.61 5.36
N ILE A 79 -1.70 3.85 6.39
CA ILE A 79 -1.90 2.41 6.29
C ILE A 79 -3.11 2.11 5.41
N ASP A 80 -4.21 2.86 5.57
CA ASP A 80 -5.39 2.72 4.71
C ASP A 80 -5.05 2.97 3.24
N HIS A 81 -4.38 4.08 2.92
CA HIS A 81 -3.96 4.40 1.55
C HIS A 81 -2.99 3.38 0.97
N ALA A 82 -2.04 2.87 1.77
CA ALA A 82 -1.11 1.84 1.34
C ALA A 82 -1.81 0.52 1.04
N LEU A 83 -2.67 0.01 1.92
CA LEU A 83 -3.36 -1.27 1.76
C LEU A 83 -4.44 -1.23 0.70
N ASP A 84 -5.19 -0.13 0.63
CA ASP A 84 -6.13 0.15 -0.45
C ASP A 84 -5.41 0.17 -1.80
N THR A 85 -4.26 0.84 -1.89
CA THR A 85 -3.44 0.82 -3.12
C THR A 85 -2.90 -0.56 -3.45
N PHE A 86 -2.39 -1.33 -2.48
CA PHE A 86 -1.96 -2.70 -2.71
C PHE A 86 -3.10 -3.58 -3.25
N ALA A 87 -4.27 -3.53 -2.58
CA ALA A 87 -5.41 -4.40 -2.86
C ALA A 87 -6.12 -4.03 -4.16
N GLN A 88 -6.54 -2.77 -4.31
CA GLN A 88 -7.28 -2.28 -5.47
C GLN A 88 -6.38 -1.96 -6.67
N GLY A 89 -5.08 -1.73 -6.45
CA GLY A 89 -4.05 -1.49 -7.45
C GLY A 89 -3.46 -2.77 -8.06
N PRO A 90 -2.19 -3.10 -7.79
CA PRO A 90 -1.47 -4.14 -8.52
C PRO A 90 -1.99 -5.55 -8.23
N LEU A 91 -2.52 -5.83 -7.02
CA LEU A 91 -3.13 -7.13 -6.74
C LEU A 91 -4.39 -7.34 -7.60
N LYS A 92 -5.35 -6.40 -7.55
CA LYS A 92 -6.58 -6.49 -8.36
C LYS A 92 -6.29 -6.54 -9.86
N LEU A 93 -5.38 -5.70 -10.38
CA LEU A 93 -4.93 -5.78 -11.78
C LEU A 93 -4.43 -7.19 -12.13
N THR A 94 -3.62 -7.80 -11.26
CA THR A 94 -3.10 -9.17 -11.47
C THR A 94 -4.19 -10.24 -11.38
N LEU A 95 -5.24 -10.04 -10.58
CA LEU A 95 -6.37 -10.97 -10.49
C LEU A 95 -7.31 -10.85 -11.70
N ASP A 96 -7.50 -9.64 -12.24
CA ASP A 96 -8.41 -9.39 -13.34
C ASP A 96 -7.79 -9.73 -14.71
N ILE A 97 -6.50 -9.45 -14.94
CA ILE A 97 -5.79 -9.83 -16.17
C ILE A 97 -5.80 -11.35 -16.42
N ARG A 98 -5.88 -12.17 -15.37
CA ARG A 98 -5.97 -13.64 -15.47
C ARG A 98 -7.30 -14.16 -16.02
N LYS A 99 -8.29 -13.29 -16.16
CA LYS A 99 -9.61 -13.60 -16.76
C LYS A 99 -9.63 -13.32 -18.26
N VAL A 100 -8.56 -12.74 -18.81
CA VAL A 100 -8.41 -12.40 -20.22
C VAL A 100 -8.06 -13.64 -21.04
N ASP A 101 -8.74 -13.80 -22.17
CA ASP A 101 -8.40 -14.80 -23.18
C ASP A 101 -7.26 -14.27 -24.08
N LEU A 102 -6.03 -14.61 -23.72
CA LEU A 102 -4.81 -14.17 -24.42
C LEU A 102 -4.72 -14.62 -25.88
N THR A 103 -5.47 -15.66 -26.27
CA THR A 103 -5.45 -16.18 -27.66
C THR A 103 -5.98 -15.16 -28.67
N LYS A 104 -6.69 -14.13 -28.21
CA LYS A 104 -7.22 -13.01 -29.02
C LYS A 104 -6.20 -11.87 -29.26
N TYR A 105 -5.04 -11.91 -28.60
CA TYR A 105 -4.06 -10.81 -28.56
C TYR A 105 -2.69 -11.25 -29.09
N THR A 106 -2.67 -11.96 -30.23
CA THR A 106 -1.44 -12.52 -30.82
C THR A 106 -0.41 -11.48 -31.26
N ASP A 107 -0.83 -10.25 -31.47
CA ASP A 107 -0.02 -9.05 -31.71
C ASP A 107 0.71 -8.53 -30.45
N HIS A 108 0.22 -8.88 -29.26
CA HIS A 108 0.85 -8.55 -27.97
C HIS A 108 1.84 -9.62 -27.48
N TYR A 109 1.92 -10.76 -28.19
CA TYR A 109 2.86 -11.84 -27.89
C TYR A 109 4.30 -11.49 -28.29
N ARG A 110 5.25 -11.93 -27.48
CA ARG A 110 6.68 -11.80 -27.73
C ARG A 110 7.37 -13.13 -27.44
N GLU A 111 8.10 -13.65 -28.43
CA GLU A 111 8.99 -14.82 -28.26
C GLU A 111 10.08 -14.60 -27.19
N LYS A 112 10.40 -13.33 -26.90
CA LYS A 112 11.25 -12.92 -25.78
C LYS A 112 10.72 -11.61 -25.18
N CYS A 113 10.27 -11.64 -23.93
CA CYS A 113 9.69 -10.48 -23.23
C CYS A 113 10.64 -9.29 -23.17
N PHE A 114 11.86 -9.58 -22.68
CA PHE A 114 12.88 -8.60 -22.37
C PHE A 114 13.96 -8.69 -23.44
N ILE A 115 13.75 -8.01 -24.56
CA ILE A 115 14.61 -8.10 -25.75
C ILE A 115 16.10 -7.92 -25.41
N ASN A 116 16.43 -6.98 -24.52
CA ASN A 116 17.78 -6.67 -24.05
C ASN A 116 18.30 -7.56 -22.90
N SER A 117 17.47 -8.42 -22.30
CA SER A 117 17.91 -9.29 -21.19
C SER A 117 18.87 -10.38 -21.68
N THR A 118 19.92 -10.65 -20.91
CA THR A 118 20.90 -11.72 -21.15
C THR A 118 20.68 -12.95 -20.26
N THR A 119 19.64 -12.92 -19.40
CA THR A 119 19.39 -13.95 -18.39
C THR A 119 17.93 -14.43 -18.36
N ASP A 120 16.97 -13.61 -18.80
CA ASP A 120 15.57 -14.00 -18.97
C ASP A 120 15.22 -14.06 -20.47
N TYR A 121 14.88 -15.26 -20.91
CA TYR A 121 14.56 -15.61 -22.29
C TYR A 121 13.09 -16.03 -22.48
N ARG A 122 12.26 -15.88 -21.44
CA ARG A 122 10.85 -16.30 -21.51
C ARG A 122 10.08 -15.52 -22.57
N ALA A 123 9.15 -16.22 -23.22
CA ALA A 123 8.10 -15.60 -24.00
C ALA A 123 6.97 -15.10 -23.09
N CYS A 124 6.16 -14.16 -23.58
CA CYS A 124 4.99 -13.65 -22.86
C CYS A 124 4.05 -12.85 -23.76
N TYR A 125 2.87 -12.55 -23.23
CA TYR A 125 2.07 -11.41 -23.67
C TYR A 125 2.49 -10.16 -22.89
N VAL A 126 2.56 -9.01 -23.57
CA VAL A 126 2.88 -7.71 -22.96
C VAL A 126 1.83 -6.69 -23.34
N PHE A 127 1.17 -6.10 -22.34
CA PHE A 127 0.24 -4.99 -22.49
C PHE A 127 0.87 -3.72 -21.88
N LYS A 128 0.70 -2.56 -22.53
CA LYS A 128 1.35 -1.28 -22.21
C LYS A 128 0.34 -0.13 -22.21
N GLY A 129 0.30 0.64 -21.13
CA GLY A 129 -0.39 1.93 -21.09
C GLY A 129 -1.89 1.79 -21.32
N GLU A 130 -2.47 2.77 -22.00
CA GLU A 130 -3.92 2.94 -22.13
C GLU A 130 -4.65 1.75 -22.80
N GLU A 131 -3.97 0.89 -23.55
CA GLU A 131 -4.58 -0.32 -24.15
C GLU A 131 -5.10 -1.30 -23.07
N ILE A 132 -4.54 -1.25 -21.84
CA ILE A 132 -5.00 -2.03 -20.68
C ILE A 132 -6.47 -1.72 -20.34
N LYS A 133 -6.98 -0.52 -20.64
CA LYS A 133 -8.40 -0.16 -20.45
C LYS A 133 -9.33 -0.93 -21.39
N SER A 134 -8.88 -1.21 -22.61
CA SER A 134 -9.65 -2.01 -23.57
C SER A 134 -9.71 -3.50 -23.19
N LEU A 135 -8.76 -3.93 -22.36
CA LEU A 135 -8.55 -5.31 -21.93
C LEU A 135 -9.36 -5.66 -20.68
N LEU A 136 -9.54 -4.70 -19.77
CA LEU A 136 -10.13 -4.92 -18.45
C LEU A 136 -11.38 -4.05 -18.21
N THR A 137 -12.51 -4.68 -17.93
CA THR A 137 -13.75 -3.97 -17.58
C THR A 137 -13.62 -3.24 -16.24
N GLY A 138 -14.05 -1.98 -16.18
CA GLY A 138 -14.04 -1.16 -14.96
C GLY A 138 -12.80 -0.27 -14.77
N TYR A 139 -11.92 -0.20 -15.77
CA TYR A 139 -10.67 0.56 -15.71
C TYR A 139 -10.69 1.88 -16.52
N ASN A 140 -11.85 2.33 -16.99
CA ASN A 140 -11.98 3.50 -17.87
C ASN A 140 -11.40 4.79 -17.25
N ASP A 141 -11.68 5.02 -15.96
CA ASP A 141 -11.26 6.21 -15.20
C ASP A 141 -9.84 6.12 -14.64
N TRP A 142 -9.16 4.99 -14.85
CA TRP A 142 -7.75 4.83 -14.51
C TRP A 142 -6.88 5.60 -15.51
N ASP A 143 -5.58 5.51 -15.33
CA ASP A 143 -4.58 6.19 -16.13
C ASP A 143 -3.33 5.32 -16.13
N PHE A 144 -2.96 4.79 -17.29
CA PHE A 144 -1.85 3.83 -17.39
C PHE A 144 -0.63 4.42 -18.10
N ASP A 145 -0.65 5.69 -18.52
CA ASP A 145 0.48 6.38 -19.17
C ASP A 145 0.69 7.76 -18.54
N ILE A 146 1.32 7.79 -17.36
CA ILE A 146 1.44 9.01 -16.55
C ILE A 146 2.45 9.96 -17.19
N THR A 147 1.97 11.16 -17.54
CA THR A 147 2.76 12.20 -18.20
C THR A 147 3.09 13.35 -17.25
N ALA A 148 3.92 14.29 -17.71
CA ALA A 148 4.13 15.56 -17.02
C ALA A 148 2.82 16.39 -16.93
N ASP A 149 1.91 16.23 -17.89
CA ASP A 149 0.65 16.98 -17.97
C ASP A 149 -0.36 16.56 -16.90
N ASP A 150 -0.33 15.28 -16.47
CA ASP A 150 -1.16 14.76 -15.36
C ASP A 150 -0.67 15.24 -14.00
N LEU A 151 0.63 15.50 -13.89
CA LEU A 151 1.32 15.89 -12.66
C LEU A 151 1.45 17.41 -12.48
N LYS A 152 1.19 18.23 -13.51
CA LYS A 152 1.48 19.68 -13.51
C LYS A 152 0.80 20.51 -12.42
N ASN A 153 -0.29 20.01 -11.84
CA ASN A 153 -1.03 20.66 -10.75
C ASN A 153 -0.76 20.02 -9.38
N ILE A 154 0.13 19.02 -9.31
CA ILE A 154 0.57 18.42 -8.06
C ILE A 154 1.76 19.22 -7.52
N LYS A 155 1.61 19.77 -6.32
CA LYS A 155 2.69 20.44 -5.61
C LYS A 155 3.35 19.45 -4.64
N LEU A 156 4.68 19.38 -4.62
CA LEU A 156 5.44 18.74 -3.54
C LEU A 156 5.85 19.78 -2.49
N ALA A 157 6.10 19.35 -1.24
CA ALA A 157 6.55 20.27 -0.19
C ALA A 157 7.96 20.84 -0.45
N SER A 158 8.82 20.07 -1.14
CA SER A 158 10.10 20.52 -1.69
C SER A 158 10.57 19.58 -2.81
N ASP A 159 11.51 20.03 -3.63
CA ASP A 159 12.12 19.24 -4.72
C ASP A 159 12.95 18.03 -4.22
N ASN A 160 13.26 17.98 -2.92
CA ASN A 160 14.02 16.90 -2.29
C ASN A 160 13.15 15.71 -1.86
N ILE A 161 11.83 15.75 -2.09
CA ILE A 161 10.96 14.60 -1.82
C ILE A 161 11.26 13.49 -2.84
N SER A 162 11.49 12.28 -2.34
CA SER A 162 11.66 11.08 -3.17
C SER A 162 10.54 10.06 -2.85
N PRO A 163 9.93 9.43 -3.88
CA PRO A 163 10.11 9.71 -5.30
C PRO A 163 9.54 11.08 -5.71
N ASN A 164 10.25 11.79 -6.59
CA ASN A 164 9.80 13.09 -7.12
C ASN A 164 8.81 12.91 -8.29
N LEU A 165 8.17 13.99 -8.75
CA LEU A 165 7.18 13.93 -9.85
C LEU A 165 7.74 13.35 -11.16
N GLN A 166 9.04 13.50 -11.45
CA GLN A 166 9.64 12.94 -12.67
C GLN A 166 9.73 11.41 -12.63
N GLU A 167 9.82 10.81 -11.44
CA GLU A 167 9.89 9.34 -11.27
C GLU A 167 8.54 8.68 -11.56
N TYR A 168 7.41 9.39 -11.39
CA TYR A 168 6.08 8.93 -11.76
C TYR A 168 5.81 8.98 -13.27
N GLN A 169 6.65 9.65 -14.08
CA GLN A 169 6.45 9.76 -15.53
C GLN A 169 6.82 8.44 -16.23
N SER A 170 5.83 7.55 -16.36
CA SER A 170 5.98 6.21 -16.91
C SER A 170 4.62 5.63 -17.30
N ASN A 171 4.62 4.68 -18.24
CA ASN A 171 3.46 3.82 -18.47
C ASN A 171 3.57 2.50 -17.72
N THR A 172 2.42 2.05 -17.21
CA THR A 172 2.24 0.69 -16.72
C THR A 172 2.48 -0.30 -17.84
N ARG A 173 3.15 -1.40 -17.52
CA ARG A 173 3.18 -2.61 -18.35
C ARG A 173 2.81 -3.82 -17.53
N ILE A 174 2.05 -4.72 -18.16
CA ILE A 174 1.67 -6.02 -17.62
C ILE A 174 2.29 -7.10 -18.50
N TYR A 175 3.12 -7.95 -17.90
CA TYR A 175 3.75 -9.10 -18.54
C TYR A 175 3.07 -10.37 -18.04
N ILE A 176 2.76 -11.30 -18.94
CA ILE A 176 2.11 -12.58 -18.62
C ILE A 176 2.95 -13.70 -19.23
N PHE A 177 3.75 -14.36 -18.39
CA PHE A 177 4.84 -15.22 -18.87
C PHE A 177 4.41 -16.61 -19.30
N GLU A 178 5.03 -17.06 -20.38
CA GLU A 178 5.03 -18.48 -20.71
C GLU A 178 5.89 -19.29 -19.74
N ASN A 179 5.55 -20.57 -19.62
CA ASN A 179 6.34 -21.55 -18.89
C ASN A 179 6.43 -22.86 -19.68
N GLU A 180 7.63 -23.45 -19.73
CA GLU A 180 7.87 -24.77 -20.34
C GLU A 180 6.94 -25.84 -19.73
N ASN A 181 6.72 -25.77 -18.41
CA ASN A 181 5.70 -26.57 -17.76
C ASN A 181 4.31 -25.96 -18.04
N LYS A 182 3.51 -26.67 -18.84
CA LYS A 182 2.14 -26.30 -19.22
C LYS A 182 1.23 -26.02 -18.01
N ASP A 183 1.41 -26.71 -16.89
CA ASP A 183 0.62 -26.52 -15.66
C ASP A 183 0.92 -25.18 -14.97
N LYS A 184 2.06 -24.56 -15.31
CA LYS A 184 2.52 -23.24 -14.82
C LYS A 184 2.42 -22.14 -15.89
N ASN A 185 1.96 -22.48 -17.09
CA ASN A 185 1.91 -21.55 -18.21
C ASN A 185 0.92 -20.40 -17.94
N PHE A 186 1.32 -19.16 -18.21
CA PHE A 186 0.58 -17.93 -17.90
C PHE A 186 0.26 -17.73 -16.41
N GLN A 187 0.82 -18.55 -15.50
CA GLN A 187 0.59 -18.42 -14.06
C GLN A 187 1.48 -17.39 -13.39
N ASP A 188 2.48 -16.82 -14.08
CA ASP A 188 3.28 -15.69 -13.60
C ASP A 188 2.87 -14.40 -14.32
N VAL A 189 2.50 -13.39 -13.54
CA VAL A 189 2.07 -12.06 -14.02
C VAL A 189 2.86 -11.00 -13.27
N THR A 190 3.47 -10.09 -14.02
CA THR A 190 4.29 -9.00 -13.48
C THR A 190 3.77 -7.65 -13.94
N ILE A 191 3.59 -6.73 -13.00
CA ILE A 191 3.22 -5.34 -13.26
C ILE A 191 4.42 -4.44 -12.92
N THR A 192 4.69 -3.46 -13.78
CA THR A 192 5.77 -2.47 -13.63
C THR A 192 5.30 -1.11 -14.16
N GLY A 193 6.04 -0.03 -13.88
CA GLY A 193 5.69 1.32 -14.31
C GLY A 193 4.93 2.15 -13.28
N ALA A 194 4.15 3.10 -13.78
CA ALA A 194 3.27 3.96 -13.00
C ALA A 194 1.84 3.96 -13.57
N PHE A 195 0.87 4.16 -12.69
CA PHE A 195 -0.54 4.36 -13.04
C PHE A 195 -1.20 5.32 -12.05
N ALA A 196 -2.38 5.84 -12.41
CA ALA A 196 -3.23 6.56 -11.49
C ALA A 196 -4.66 6.04 -11.58
N TYR A 197 -5.41 6.21 -10.50
CA TYR A 197 -6.80 5.76 -10.43
C TYR A 197 -7.59 6.63 -9.46
N PRO A 198 -8.91 6.76 -9.65
CA PRO A 198 -9.75 7.60 -8.80
C PRO A 198 -9.87 7.01 -7.40
N PHE A 199 -9.92 7.89 -6.40
CA PHE A 199 -10.32 7.53 -5.05
C PHE A 199 -11.24 8.59 -4.46
N GLN A 200 -12.05 8.15 -3.50
CA GLN A 200 -13.03 8.97 -2.82
C GLN A 200 -12.59 9.25 -1.39
N GLN A 201 -12.67 10.52 -1.00
CA GLN A 201 -12.48 11.01 0.36
C GLN A 201 -13.15 12.39 0.49
N SER A 202 -13.47 12.80 1.72
CA SER A 202 -14.08 14.07 2.06
C SER A 202 -13.75 14.42 3.50
N TRP A 203 -13.00 15.49 3.67
CA TRP A 203 -12.73 16.10 4.97
C TRP A 203 -13.83 17.09 5.38
N GLY A 204 -15.09 16.74 5.13
CA GLY A 204 -16.21 17.69 5.09
C GLY A 204 -16.16 18.64 3.87
N LEU A 205 -15.31 18.33 2.89
CA LEU A 205 -15.07 19.10 1.67
C LEU A 205 -15.47 18.31 0.42
N GLN A 206 -15.70 19.01 -0.70
CA GLN A 206 -16.01 18.38 -1.99
C GLN A 206 -14.72 17.87 -2.66
N GLN A 207 -14.32 16.64 -2.31
CA GLN A 207 -13.06 16.00 -2.74
C GLN A 207 -13.30 14.76 -3.62
N THR A 208 -14.39 14.78 -4.39
CA THR A 208 -14.99 13.60 -5.07
C THR A 208 -14.30 13.18 -6.38
N LYS A 209 -13.20 13.85 -6.77
CA LYS A 209 -12.49 13.65 -8.05
C LYS A 209 -10.97 13.57 -7.91
N GLN A 210 -10.49 12.96 -6.84
CA GLN A 210 -9.05 12.81 -6.60
C GLN A 210 -8.50 11.58 -7.30
N LYS A 211 -7.30 11.69 -7.88
CA LYS A 211 -6.49 10.56 -8.39
C LYS A 211 -5.39 10.24 -7.37
N ARG A 212 -5.12 8.96 -7.12
CA ARG A 212 -3.84 8.52 -6.54
C ARG A 212 -2.88 8.25 -7.68
N PHE A 213 -1.66 8.78 -7.61
CA PHE A 213 -0.59 8.41 -8.53
C PHE A 213 0.27 7.34 -7.87
N VAL A 214 0.43 6.20 -8.52
CA VAL A 214 1.15 5.03 -8.02
C VAL A 214 2.37 4.79 -8.88
N LEU A 215 3.53 4.62 -8.25
CA LEU A 215 4.78 4.19 -8.89
C LEU A 215 5.23 2.89 -8.25
N ILE A 216 5.44 1.84 -9.05
CA ILE A 216 6.14 0.64 -8.57
C ILE A 216 7.64 1.00 -8.55
N ASN A 217 8.20 1.18 -7.35
CA ASN A 217 9.48 1.88 -7.16
C ASN A 217 10.66 0.92 -7.33
N SER A 218 11.62 1.31 -8.19
CA SER A 218 12.83 0.54 -8.48
C SER A 218 13.86 0.54 -7.34
N THR A 219 13.73 1.43 -6.36
CA THR A 219 14.59 1.49 -5.17
C THR A 219 14.20 0.44 -4.13
N THR A 220 12.89 0.14 -4.02
CA THR A 220 12.30 -0.72 -2.97
C THR A 220 11.73 -2.04 -3.49
N SER A 221 11.93 -2.36 -4.77
CA SER A 221 11.57 -3.65 -5.38
C SER A 221 12.81 -4.47 -5.74
N ASP A 222 12.74 -5.79 -5.55
CA ASP A 222 13.78 -6.75 -5.93
C ASP A 222 13.92 -6.83 -7.47
N TYR A 223 12.76 -6.94 -8.15
CA TYR A 223 12.68 -6.94 -9.59
C TYR A 223 12.58 -5.51 -10.13
N LYS A 224 13.32 -5.24 -11.20
CA LYS A 224 13.40 -3.94 -11.86
C LYS A 224 13.31 -4.15 -13.36
N ILE A 225 12.51 -3.35 -14.03
CA ILE A 225 12.34 -3.42 -15.49
C ILE A 225 12.69 -2.05 -16.06
N THR A 226 13.76 -2.02 -16.85
CA THR A 226 14.13 -0.88 -17.69
C THR A 226 13.31 -0.96 -18.97
N THR A 227 12.64 0.14 -19.30
CA THR A 227 11.79 0.25 -20.48
C THR A 227 12.02 1.58 -21.16
N THR A 228 11.84 1.62 -22.47
CA THR A 228 11.83 2.88 -23.20
C THR A 228 10.42 3.44 -23.29
N THR A 229 10.28 4.74 -23.00
CA THR A 229 9.04 5.49 -23.13
C THR A 229 9.29 6.85 -23.76
N MET A 230 8.26 7.41 -24.40
CA MET A 230 8.30 8.81 -24.80
C MET A 230 7.93 9.66 -23.58
N VAL A 231 8.75 10.66 -23.25
CA VAL A 231 8.43 11.70 -22.28
C VAL A 231 8.42 13.04 -22.98
N GLN A 232 7.57 13.96 -22.54
CA GLN A 232 7.63 15.32 -23.05
C GLN A 232 8.85 16.03 -22.43
N ASP A 233 9.71 16.56 -23.30
CA ASP A 233 10.88 17.32 -22.89
C ASP A 233 10.43 18.66 -22.26
N PRO A 234 10.81 18.96 -21.01
CA PRO A 234 10.31 20.13 -20.29
C PRO A 234 10.89 21.46 -20.78
N GLN A 235 11.92 21.45 -21.64
CA GLN A 235 12.55 22.66 -22.19
C GLN A 235 12.04 22.99 -23.60
N THR A 236 11.77 21.95 -24.41
CA THR A 236 11.39 22.09 -25.83
C THR A 236 9.93 21.74 -26.12
N GLY A 237 9.24 21.08 -25.18
CA GLY A 237 7.87 20.59 -25.33
C GLY A 237 7.72 19.44 -26.31
N GLN A 238 8.81 18.93 -26.89
CA GLN A 238 8.79 17.84 -27.87
C GLN A 238 8.84 16.47 -27.18
N PRO A 239 8.25 15.41 -27.77
CA PRO A 239 8.36 14.06 -27.24
C PRO A 239 9.77 13.51 -27.49
N ASN A 240 10.52 13.24 -26.42
CA ASN A 240 11.84 12.63 -26.45
C ASN A 240 11.80 11.20 -25.90
N GLU A 241 12.59 10.32 -26.48
CA GLU A 241 12.72 8.93 -26.05
C GLU A 241 13.61 8.84 -24.80
N LYS A 242 13.11 8.21 -23.72
CA LYS A 242 13.80 8.09 -22.43
C LYS A 242 13.72 6.65 -21.92
N GLU A 243 14.86 6.12 -21.46
CA GLU A 243 14.89 4.90 -20.65
C GLU A 243 14.43 5.21 -19.21
N VAL A 244 13.43 4.47 -18.74
CA VAL A 244 12.88 4.56 -17.39
C VAL A 244 12.95 3.18 -16.74
N THR A 245 13.59 3.11 -15.58
CA THR A 245 13.70 1.88 -14.77
C THR A 245 12.75 1.97 -13.58
N THR A 246 11.71 1.15 -13.59
CA THR A 246 10.75 1.04 -12.48
C THR A 246 10.89 -0.31 -11.79
N GLY A 247 10.35 -0.39 -10.57
CA GLY A 247 10.21 -1.66 -9.85
C GLY A 247 9.14 -2.52 -10.50
N ALA A 248 9.09 -3.79 -10.12
CA ALA A 248 8.09 -4.72 -10.62
C ALA A 248 7.53 -5.59 -9.51
N MET A 249 6.20 -5.77 -9.51
CA MET A 249 5.49 -6.69 -8.63
C MET A 249 5.04 -7.91 -9.44
N SER A 250 5.62 -9.07 -9.12
CA SER A 250 5.29 -10.36 -9.75
C SER A 250 4.40 -11.18 -8.81
N VAL A 251 3.27 -11.66 -9.30
CA VAL A 251 2.36 -12.54 -8.55
C VAL A 251 2.09 -13.79 -9.35
N TYR A 252 2.44 -14.94 -8.76
CA TYR A 252 2.26 -16.26 -9.31
C TYR A 252 1.01 -16.94 -8.76
N LYS A 253 0.21 -17.60 -9.61
CA LYS A 253 -0.88 -18.46 -9.16
C LYS A 253 -0.36 -19.88 -8.91
N ASP A 254 -0.48 -20.36 -7.68
CA ASP A 254 -0.12 -21.73 -7.33
C ASP A 254 -1.27 -22.70 -7.60
N ASN A 255 -1.18 -23.36 -8.76
CA ASN A 255 -2.11 -24.40 -9.21
C ASN A 255 -2.04 -25.71 -8.39
N THR A 256 -1.12 -25.86 -7.43
CA THR A 256 -1.08 -27.02 -6.52
C THR A 256 -1.93 -26.83 -5.26
N SER A 257 -2.49 -25.63 -5.05
CA SER A 257 -3.34 -25.33 -3.91
C SER A 257 -4.62 -26.18 -3.91
N THR A 258 -4.80 -26.98 -2.86
CA THR A 258 -5.98 -27.85 -2.65
C THR A 258 -7.16 -27.14 -1.96
N ASP A 259 -6.95 -25.92 -1.46
CA ASP A 259 -7.93 -25.11 -0.74
C ASP A 259 -8.12 -23.76 -1.48
N GLY A 260 -8.66 -23.87 -2.68
CA GLY A 260 -8.99 -22.73 -3.55
C GLY A 260 -7.77 -22.07 -4.20
N ASP A 261 -7.99 -20.90 -4.79
CA ASP A 261 -6.96 -20.19 -5.54
C ASP A 261 -5.94 -19.54 -4.60
N LEU A 262 -4.67 -19.90 -4.74
CA LEU A 262 -3.55 -19.27 -4.02
C LEU A 262 -2.72 -18.42 -4.98
N TYR A 263 -2.45 -17.18 -4.57
CA TYR A 263 -1.63 -16.20 -5.27
C TYR A 263 -0.43 -15.85 -4.38
N VAL A 264 0.78 -15.98 -4.92
CA VAL A 264 2.07 -15.83 -4.23
C VAL A 264 2.83 -14.68 -4.86
N ILE A 265 3.19 -13.67 -4.06
CA ILE A 265 4.02 -12.55 -4.52
C ILE A 265 5.47 -13.04 -4.56
N GLN A 266 6.12 -13.01 -5.73
CA GLN A 266 7.38 -13.71 -5.98
C GLN A 266 8.66 -12.94 -5.59
N GLY A 267 8.55 -11.79 -4.91
CA GLY A 267 9.72 -11.03 -4.47
C GLY A 267 9.36 -9.81 -3.65
N GLY A 268 10.36 -9.16 -3.08
CA GLY A 268 10.26 -7.83 -2.53
C GLY A 268 9.66 -6.87 -3.56
N SER A 269 8.52 -6.28 -3.22
CA SER A 269 7.76 -5.37 -4.07
C SER A 269 7.46 -4.10 -3.29
N GLY A 270 7.97 -2.98 -3.79
CA GLY A 270 7.79 -1.67 -3.21
C GLY A 270 7.03 -0.74 -4.16
N PHE A 271 6.06 0.01 -3.65
CA PHE A 271 5.41 1.06 -4.41
C PHE A 271 5.26 2.33 -3.58
N ASN A 272 5.16 3.46 -4.28
CA ASN A 272 4.85 4.74 -3.71
C ASN A 272 3.54 5.28 -4.24
N VAL A 273 2.89 6.10 -3.43
CA VAL A 273 1.60 6.71 -3.72
C VAL A 273 1.69 8.19 -3.43
N LEU A 274 1.33 9.06 -4.37
CA LEU A 274 1.03 10.46 -4.08
C LEU A 274 -0.46 10.60 -3.82
N ILE A 275 -0.80 11.14 -2.65
CA ILE A 275 -2.15 11.53 -2.26
C ILE A 275 -2.21 13.04 -2.08
N ASN A 276 -3.33 13.66 -2.45
CA ASN A 276 -3.54 15.12 -2.39
C ASN A 276 -4.93 15.41 -1.79
N ASP A 277 -5.25 14.70 -0.70
CA ASP A 277 -6.53 14.72 0.01
C ASP A 277 -6.49 15.46 1.33
N ASN A 278 -5.31 15.62 1.95
CA ASN A 278 -5.18 16.33 3.22
C ASN A 278 -5.43 17.84 3.01
N PRO A 279 -6.52 18.42 3.53
CA PRO A 279 -6.85 19.83 3.32
C PRO A 279 -6.01 20.79 4.15
N ASN A 280 -5.24 20.28 5.12
CA ASN A 280 -4.39 21.09 5.99
C ASN A 280 -3.19 21.69 5.22
N VAL A 281 -2.81 21.09 4.08
CA VAL A 281 -1.65 21.51 3.28
C VAL A 281 -1.97 21.60 1.79
N PRO A 282 -1.29 22.50 1.04
CA PRO A 282 -1.48 22.67 -0.40
C PRO A 282 -0.58 21.74 -1.24
N PHE A 283 0.04 20.72 -0.64
CA PHE A 283 0.97 19.82 -1.31
C PHE A 283 0.57 18.36 -1.12
N ALA A 284 0.90 17.52 -2.09
CA ALA A 284 0.70 16.10 -2.03
C ALA A 284 1.67 15.44 -1.05
N GLU A 285 1.16 14.44 -0.34
CA GLU A 285 1.87 13.67 0.66
C GLU A 285 2.30 12.32 0.04
N PRO A 286 3.60 11.97 0.08
CA PRO A 286 4.07 10.68 -0.41
C PRO A 286 3.85 9.60 0.65
N ILE A 287 3.36 8.45 0.20
CA ILE A 287 3.32 7.20 0.97
C ILE A 287 4.25 6.18 0.29
N SER A 288 4.90 5.35 1.09
CA SER A 288 5.73 4.21 0.66
C SER A 288 5.19 2.94 1.30
N PHE A 289 5.05 1.88 0.51
CA PHE A 289 4.67 0.55 0.98
C PHE A 289 5.64 -0.49 0.42
N VAL A 290 6.27 -1.28 1.30
CA VAL A 290 7.28 -2.27 0.94
C VAL A 290 6.93 -3.62 1.57
N VAL A 291 6.49 -4.55 0.72
CA VAL A 291 6.24 -5.95 1.09
C VAL A 291 7.45 -6.77 0.66
N ASN A 292 8.11 -7.41 1.63
CA ASN A 292 9.13 -8.41 1.32
C ASN A 292 8.49 -9.79 1.17
N SER A 293 8.91 -10.49 0.13
CA SER A 293 8.54 -11.87 -0.14
C SER A 293 9.76 -12.59 -0.71
N THR A 294 9.93 -13.88 -0.43
CA THR A 294 11.10 -14.63 -0.89
C THR A 294 10.67 -16.03 -1.34
N PRO A 295 10.65 -16.31 -2.66
CA PRO A 295 10.21 -17.58 -3.20
C PRO A 295 10.84 -18.79 -2.51
N GLY A 296 10.03 -19.82 -2.26
CA GLY A 296 10.49 -21.05 -1.61
C GLY A 296 10.69 -20.96 -0.09
N ASN A 297 10.46 -19.79 0.55
CA ASN A 297 10.49 -19.64 2.01
C ASN A 297 9.07 -19.63 2.62
N THR A 298 8.93 -19.84 3.93
CA THR A 298 7.65 -19.71 4.66
C THR A 298 7.15 -18.27 4.77
N ASN A 299 8.03 -17.30 4.52
CA ASN A 299 7.73 -15.86 4.61
C ASN A 299 7.24 -15.28 3.27
N ASN A 300 6.53 -16.07 2.46
CA ASN A 300 5.90 -15.56 1.24
C ASN A 300 4.68 -14.69 1.55
N ALA A 301 4.62 -13.52 0.93
CA ALA A 301 3.40 -12.73 0.90
C ALA A 301 2.39 -13.38 -0.06
N THR A 302 1.17 -13.60 0.43
CA THR A 302 0.14 -14.39 -0.26
C THR A 302 -1.25 -13.79 -0.13
N TYR A 303 -2.06 -14.01 -1.17
CA TYR A 303 -3.50 -13.83 -1.15
C TYR A 303 -4.16 -15.14 -1.55
N ARG A 304 -5.20 -15.58 -0.83
CA ARG A 304 -5.94 -16.82 -1.11
C ARG A 304 -7.44 -16.53 -1.18
N VAL A 305 -8.11 -17.21 -2.11
CA VAL A 305 -9.58 -17.33 -2.14
C VAL A 305 -9.93 -18.80 -1.98
N ARG A 306 -10.32 -19.22 -0.76
CA ARG A 306 -10.68 -20.60 -0.44
C ARG A 306 -11.91 -21.08 -1.22
N LEU A 307 -12.13 -22.39 -1.27
CA LEU A 307 -13.29 -22.99 -1.96
C LEU A 307 -14.64 -22.43 -1.44
N GLY A 308 -14.75 -22.20 -0.13
CA GLY A 308 -15.89 -21.52 0.52
C GLY A 308 -15.91 -20.00 0.37
N LYS A 309 -15.21 -19.44 -0.63
CA LYS A 309 -15.04 -18.00 -0.92
C LYS A 309 -14.36 -17.14 0.15
N ASN A 310 -14.08 -17.70 1.32
CA ASN A 310 -13.31 -17.05 2.37
C ASN A 310 -11.94 -16.60 1.83
N GLN A 311 -11.61 -15.34 2.03
CA GLN A 311 -10.39 -14.70 1.54
C GLN A 311 -9.37 -14.64 2.69
N VAL A 312 -8.10 -14.84 2.36
CA VAL A 312 -6.99 -14.67 3.31
C VAL A 312 -5.93 -13.79 2.65
N LEU A 313 -5.58 -12.69 3.31
CA LEU A 313 -4.35 -11.94 3.03
C LEU A 313 -3.33 -12.27 4.12
N ASN A 314 -2.13 -12.66 3.71
CA ASN A 314 -1.00 -12.83 4.61
C ASN A 314 0.22 -12.12 4.02
N LEU A 315 0.59 -11.00 4.63
CA LEU A 315 1.81 -10.24 4.34
C LEU A 315 2.75 -10.40 5.55
N PRO A 316 3.60 -11.44 5.58
CA PRO A 316 4.36 -11.81 6.79
C PRO A 316 5.56 -10.89 7.06
N ASN A 317 5.98 -10.07 6.09
CA ASN A 317 7.13 -9.18 6.21
C ASN A 317 6.90 -7.86 5.44
N ILE A 318 6.60 -6.80 6.18
CA ILE A 318 6.45 -5.43 5.70
C ILE A 318 7.57 -4.61 6.35
N THR A 319 8.51 -4.10 5.56
CA THR A 319 9.66 -3.32 6.08
C THR A 319 9.44 -1.81 6.07
N GLY A 320 8.36 -1.35 5.46
CA GLY A 320 7.93 0.04 5.53
C GLY A 320 6.49 0.19 5.06
N ILE A 321 5.64 0.71 5.95
CA ILE A 321 4.57 1.62 5.58
C ILE A 321 5.02 2.98 6.10
N GLU A 322 5.36 3.89 5.20
CA GLU A 322 5.92 5.19 5.55
C GLU A 322 5.06 6.29 4.93
N GLY A 323 4.74 7.31 5.71
CA GLY A 323 4.00 8.47 5.24
C GLY A 323 4.27 9.67 6.15
N SER A 324 4.26 10.86 5.55
CA SER A 324 4.29 12.12 6.28
C SER A 324 2.95 12.81 6.13
N ARG A 325 2.19 12.93 7.22
CA ARG A 325 0.97 13.74 7.24
C ARG A 325 1.12 14.99 8.06
N VAL A 326 0.61 16.10 7.54
CA VAL A 326 0.60 17.38 8.23
C VAL A 326 -0.75 17.61 8.89
N GLU A 327 -0.71 17.80 10.21
CA GLU A 327 -1.86 18.20 11.00
C GLU A 327 -1.78 19.68 11.36
N ASN A 328 -2.94 20.33 11.47
CA ASN A 328 -3.04 21.70 11.97
C ASN A 328 -2.88 21.80 13.51
N GLU A 329 -2.80 20.66 14.19
CA GLU A 329 -2.63 20.54 15.64
C GLU A 329 -1.28 19.88 15.97
N THR A 330 -0.80 20.03 17.21
CA THR A 330 0.52 19.50 17.61
C THR A 330 0.43 18.00 17.92
N PRO A 331 1.32 17.14 17.38
CA PRO A 331 2.46 17.45 16.50
C PRO A 331 2.04 17.70 15.04
N THR A 332 2.49 18.84 14.49
CA THR A 332 2.10 19.29 13.15
C THR A 332 2.62 18.42 12.00
N THR A 333 3.46 17.42 12.27
CA THR A 333 3.93 16.48 11.25
C THR A 333 4.05 15.10 11.86
N ASN A 334 3.16 14.21 11.43
CA ASN A 334 3.10 12.83 11.87
C ASN A 334 3.84 11.95 10.85
N LEU A 335 5.18 12.05 10.82
CA LEU A 335 6.01 11.12 10.06
C LEU A 335 6.00 9.78 10.79
N GLN A 336 5.25 8.81 10.29
CA GLN A 336 5.17 7.48 10.87
C GLN A 336 5.80 6.44 9.94
N LYS A 337 6.54 5.52 10.56
CA LYS A 337 7.02 4.29 9.92
C LYS A 337 6.45 3.09 10.66
N PHE A 338 5.76 2.24 9.92
CA PHE A 338 5.29 0.94 10.39
C PHE A 338 6.09 -0.19 9.73
N ASN A 339 6.34 -1.24 10.49
CA ASN A 339 6.91 -2.50 10.02
C ASN A 339 6.27 -3.70 10.74
N GLY A 340 6.43 -4.89 10.19
CA GLY A 340 5.97 -6.16 10.79
C GLY A 340 5.16 -6.99 9.81
N SER A 341 3.93 -7.36 10.15
CA SER A 341 3.08 -8.25 9.36
C SER A 341 1.59 -7.90 9.41
N ILE A 342 0.86 -8.29 8.36
CA ILE A 342 -0.59 -8.15 8.24
C ILE A 342 -1.21 -9.50 7.88
N TYR A 343 -2.11 -9.99 8.73
CA TYR A 343 -3.02 -11.10 8.44
C TYR A 343 -4.47 -10.64 8.50
N LEU A 344 -5.26 -10.95 7.47
CA LEU A 344 -6.71 -10.73 7.39
C LEU A 344 -7.37 -12.01 6.86
N GLU A 345 -8.45 -12.45 7.49
CA GLU A 345 -9.24 -13.61 7.08
C GLU A 345 -10.75 -13.34 7.22
N GLY A 346 -11.51 -13.53 6.15
CA GLY A 346 -12.96 -13.32 6.16
C GLY A 346 -13.56 -13.33 4.75
N GLN A 347 -14.86 -13.05 4.65
CA GLN A 347 -15.48 -12.77 3.35
C GLN A 347 -15.17 -11.31 2.96
N ASN A 348 -14.93 -11.06 1.67
CA ASN A 348 -14.78 -9.72 1.10
C ASN A 348 -13.80 -8.80 1.87
N ILE A 349 -12.61 -9.30 2.24
CA ILE A 349 -11.69 -8.62 3.18
C ILE A 349 -11.27 -7.21 2.77
N PHE A 350 -11.26 -6.91 1.46
CA PHE A 350 -10.91 -5.59 0.91
C PHE A 350 -12.07 -4.58 0.89
N THR A 351 -13.30 -5.04 1.14
CA THR A 351 -14.53 -4.24 1.13
C THR A 351 -15.46 -4.64 2.28
N PHE A 352 -14.90 -5.08 3.41
CA PHE A 352 -15.62 -5.77 4.49
C PHE A 352 -16.83 -4.98 5.05
N LYS A 353 -16.74 -3.64 5.10
CA LYS A 353 -17.83 -2.74 5.52
C LYS A 353 -19.08 -2.84 4.62
N GLN A 354 -18.92 -3.29 3.37
CA GLN A 354 -20.02 -3.53 2.41
C GLN A 354 -20.57 -4.96 2.46
N ASP A 355 -19.99 -5.85 3.27
CA ASP A 355 -20.40 -7.25 3.37
C ASP A 355 -21.71 -7.44 4.16
N LEU A 356 -22.23 -8.67 4.21
CA LEU A 356 -23.49 -8.97 4.88
C LEU A 356 -23.47 -8.64 6.39
N ASN A 357 -24.63 -8.24 6.93
CA ASN A 357 -24.79 -8.02 8.35
C ASN A 357 -24.57 -9.31 9.15
N GLY A 358 -23.66 -9.25 10.13
CA GLY A 358 -23.18 -10.40 10.91
C GLY A 358 -21.93 -11.07 10.33
N SER A 359 -21.43 -10.64 9.17
CA SER A 359 -20.13 -11.09 8.66
C SER A 359 -18.99 -10.75 9.62
N THR A 360 -17.97 -11.59 9.61
CA THR A 360 -16.80 -11.50 10.49
C THR A 360 -15.50 -11.42 9.69
N LEU A 361 -14.54 -10.69 10.26
CA LEU A 361 -13.17 -10.54 9.77
C LEU A 361 -12.23 -10.82 10.93
N ASP A 362 -11.55 -11.97 10.89
CA ASP A 362 -10.48 -12.31 11.81
C ASP A 362 -9.17 -11.66 11.35
N PHE A 363 -8.39 -11.15 12.30
CA PHE A 363 -7.14 -10.46 11.98
C PHE A 363 -6.04 -10.72 13.02
N LYS A 364 -4.78 -10.68 12.54
CA LYS A 364 -3.58 -10.86 13.36
C LYS A 364 -2.41 -10.10 12.76
N HIS A 365 -2.23 -8.86 13.17
CA HIS A 365 -1.12 -8.01 12.74
C HIS A 365 0.01 -8.06 13.77
N VAL A 366 1.24 -7.86 13.32
CA VAL A 366 2.33 -7.41 14.18
C VAL A 366 2.77 -6.07 13.62
N ILE A 367 2.60 -4.99 14.38
CA ILE A 367 2.94 -3.64 13.94
C ILE A 367 3.94 -3.06 14.92
N ASN A 368 5.13 -2.68 14.45
CA ASN A 368 6.24 -2.16 15.26
C ASN A 368 6.54 -3.05 16.49
N GLY A 369 6.46 -4.38 16.31
CA GLY A 369 6.64 -5.40 17.35
C GLY A 369 5.41 -5.70 18.22
N VAL A 370 4.34 -4.90 18.15
CA VAL A 370 3.10 -5.09 18.92
C VAL A 370 2.14 -6.02 18.17
N SER A 371 1.74 -7.11 18.80
CA SER A 371 0.69 -8.00 18.29
C SER A 371 -0.69 -7.37 18.46
N ILE A 372 -1.42 -7.22 17.36
CA ILE A 372 -2.81 -6.72 17.32
C ILE A 372 -3.65 -7.85 16.72
N GLU A 373 -4.35 -8.60 17.57
CA GLU A 373 -5.15 -9.77 17.18
C GLU A 373 -6.58 -9.60 17.68
N GLY A 374 -7.56 -9.93 16.84
CA GLY A 374 -8.97 -9.80 17.18
C GLY A 374 -9.89 -10.29 16.07
N GLN A 375 -11.16 -9.92 16.21
CA GLN A 375 -12.20 -10.14 15.22
C GLN A 375 -13.07 -8.89 15.11
N SER A 376 -13.37 -8.49 13.88
CA SER A 376 -14.37 -7.46 13.57
C SER A 376 -15.67 -8.10 13.11
N THR A 377 -16.80 -7.43 13.38
CA THR A 377 -18.14 -7.81 12.92
C THR A 377 -18.78 -6.64 12.19
N ASN A 378 -19.30 -6.87 11.00
CA ASN A 378 -20.08 -5.89 10.26
C ASN A 378 -21.55 -5.88 10.74
N GLN A 379 -22.04 -4.70 11.16
CA GLN A 379 -23.39 -4.45 11.63
C GLN A 379 -24.06 -3.39 10.73
N ASN A 380 -24.50 -3.80 9.53
CA ASN A 380 -25.07 -2.92 8.50
C ASN A 380 -24.18 -1.71 8.16
N GLY A 381 -22.89 -1.94 7.94
CA GLY A 381 -21.90 -0.90 7.64
C GLY A 381 -21.24 -0.28 8.86
N VAL A 382 -21.70 -0.55 10.08
CA VAL A 382 -20.99 -0.19 11.33
C VAL A 382 -20.05 -1.33 11.71
N VAL A 383 -18.76 -1.07 11.93
CA VAL A 383 -17.77 -2.14 12.16
C VAL A 383 -17.37 -2.16 13.64
N SER A 384 -17.81 -3.17 14.38
CA SER A 384 -17.45 -3.35 15.78
C SER A 384 -16.31 -4.38 15.91
N THR A 385 -15.26 -4.03 16.64
CA THR A 385 -14.02 -4.81 16.79
C THR A 385 -13.85 -5.29 18.22
N ILE A 386 -13.46 -6.56 18.39
CA ILE A 386 -13.06 -7.15 19.68
C ILE A 386 -11.61 -7.62 19.56
N LEU A 387 -10.71 -7.03 20.35
CA LEU A 387 -9.32 -7.46 20.47
C LEU A 387 -9.15 -8.57 21.51
N LYS A 388 -8.22 -9.48 21.18
CA LYS A 388 -7.59 -10.46 22.08
C LYS A 388 -6.21 -9.97 22.53
N SER A 389 -5.50 -9.25 21.66
CA SER A 389 -4.13 -8.77 21.82
C SER A 389 -4.02 -7.35 21.23
N PRO A 390 -3.24 -6.40 21.81
CA PRO A 390 -2.30 -6.57 22.93
C PRO A 390 -2.97 -6.76 24.31
N PHE A 391 -4.24 -6.35 24.44
CA PHE A 391 -5.09 -6.58 25.60
C PHE A 391 -6.55 -6.65 25.15
N ALA A 392 -7.43 -7.22 25.98
CA ALA A 392 -8.85 -7.34 25.65
C ALA A 392 -9.52 -5.95 25.62
N GLN A 393 -10.06 -5.56 24.47
CA GLN A 393 -10.77 -4.29 24.29
C GLN A 393 -11.86 -4.44 23.22
N LYS A 394 -12.95 -3.66 23.33
CA LYS A 394 -13.95 -3.49 22.28
C LYS A 394 -14.00 -2.03 21.81
N PHE A 395 -14.18 -1.80 20.52
CA PHE A 395 -14.41 -0.48 19.91
C PHE A 395 -15.24 -0.61 18.63
N THR A 396 -15.60 0.52 18.01
CA THR A 396 -16.46 0.59 16.82
C THR A 396 -16.02 1.72 15.89
N PHE A 397 -16.24 1.55 14.58
CA PHE A 397 -15.99 2.52 13.50
C PHE A 397 -17.20 2.69 12.56
#